data_AF-A0A0C3D8Y2-F1
#
_entry.id   AF-A0A0C3D8Y2-F1
#
_cell.length_a   1.000
_cell.length_b   1.000
_cell.length_c   1.000
_cell.angle_alpha   90.00
_cell.angle_beta   90.00
_cell.angle_gamma   90.00
#
_symmetry.space_group_name_H-M   'P 1'
#
loop_
_entity.id
_entity.type
_entity.pdbx_description
1 polymer ?
#
loop_
_entity_poly.entity_id
_entity_poly.type
_entity_poly.pdbx_seq_one_letter_code
_entity_poly.pdbx_strand_id
1 'polypeptide(L)'
;GELEQTVLESFVQGAKLKSWLTRHNCPPTIKECKTLFNKYITNNGVTNNHPTLNATMPGQPSAMWPIPTDLQSLTYHKCLVFHVYTHFGAHLLSQDSTHVGNSLVMFYSKGDRGPSPIPGCIKYIFEDNSKIQLAIQQQLPIDTADPFQHYPYFPARLYSVELSSDLELVQLEWVLSHFARW
;
A
#
# COMPACT_ATOMS: atom_id res chain seq x y z
N GLY A 1 -7.77 -21.56 -2.18
CA GLY A 1 -6.75 -22.59 -1.90
C GLY A 1 -6.46 -22.70 -0.41
N GLU A 2 -5.86 -23.79 0.06
CA GLU A 2 -5.58 -24.01 1.51
C GLU A 2 -4.74 -22.89 2.16
N LEU A 3 -3.82 -22.30 1.39
CA LEU A 3 -3.03 -21.14 1.84
C LEU A 3 -3.90 -19.89 2.06
N GLU A 4 -4.81 -19.60 1.15
CA GLU A 4 -5.72 -18.45 1.24
C GLU A 4 -6.69 -18.59 2.42
N GLN A 5 -7.16 -19.82 2.68
CA GLN A 5 -7.97 -20.12 3.85
C GLN A 5 -7.18 -19.87 5.14
N THR A 6 -5.93 -20.34 5.21
CA THR A 6 -5.05 -20.14 6.38
C THR A 6 -4.77 -18.66 6.65
N VAL A 7 -4.55 -17.87 5.59
CA VAL A 7 -4.35 -16.41 5.70
C VAL A 7 -5.61 -15.71 6.18
N LEU A 8 -6.77 -16.07 5.62
CA LEU A 8 -8.05 -15.48 6.02
C LEU A 8 -8.39 -15.81 7.47
N GLU A 9 -8.21 -17.06 7.89
CA GLU A 9 -8.41 -17.51 9.27
C GLU A 9 -7.47 -16.75 10.24
N SER A 10 -6.20 -16.60 9.87
CA SER A 10 -5.23 -15.83 10.66
C SER A 10 -5.63 -14.36 10.79
N PHE A 11 -6.12 -13.74 9.72
CA PHE A 11 -6.60 -12.36 9.73
C PHE A 11 -7.83 -12.20 10.64
N VAL A 12 -8.81 -13.10 10.54
CA VAL A 12 -10.03 -13.10 11.35
C VAL A 12 -9.69 -13.31 12.83
N GLN A 13 -8.80 -14.24 13.14
CA GLN A 13 -8.34 -14.48 14.52
C GLN A 13 -7.61 -13.25 15.08
N GLY A 14 -6.74 -12.62 14.29
CA GLY A 14 -6.06 -11.38 14.66
C GLY A 14 -7.02 -10.21 14.93
N ALA A 15 -8.05 -10.05 14.11
CA ALA A 15 -9.08 -9.03 14.30
C ALA A 15 -9.90 -9.26 15.59
N LYS A 16 -10.28 -10.52 15.89
CA LYS A 16 -10.96 -10.89 17.14
C LYS A 16 -10.10 -10.60 18.37
N LEU A 17 -8.81 -10.93 18.32
CA LEU A 17 -7.87 -10.64 19.40
C LEU A 17 -7.72 -9.13 19.64
N LYS A 18 -7.59 -8.33 18.56
CA LYS A 18 -7.57 -6.86 18.66
C LYS A 18 -8.85 -6.33 19.30
N SER A 19 -10.02 -6.80 18.86
CA SER A 19 -11.31 -6.42 19.46
C SER A 19 -11.35 -6.74 20.96
N TRP A 20 -10.91 -7.93 21.37
CA TRP A 20 -10.84 -8.34 22.78
C TRP A 20 -9.93 -7.45 23.63
N LEU A 21 -8.75 -7.12 23.11
CA LEU A 21 -7.77 -6.25 23.77
C LEU A 21 -8.29 -4.80 23.95
N THR A 22 -9.28 -4.39 23.16
CA THR A 22 -9.85 -3.04 23.20
C THR A 22 -11.06 -2.94 24.15
N ARG A 23 -11.57 -4.07 24.67
CA ARG A 23 -12.69 -4.09 25.62
C ARG A 23 -12.26 -3.54 26.99
N HIS A 24 -13.15 -2.77 27.62
CA HIS A 24 -12.95 -2.22 28.97
C HIS A 24 -12.76 -3.32 30.03
N ASN A 25 -13.39 -4.49 29.84
CA ASN A 25 -13.29 -5.66 30.72
C ASN A 25 -12.17 -6.65 30.34
N CYS A 26 -11.17 -6.27 29.56
CA CYS A 26 -10.06 -7.16 29.21
C CYS A 26 -9.22 -7.50 30.46
N PRO A 27 -9.00 -8.80 30.78
CA PRO A 27 -8.17 -9.22 31.90
C PRO A 27 -6.76 -8.60 31.89
N PRO A 28 -6.20 -8.21 33.04
CA PRO A 28 -4.87 -7.61 33.13
C PRO A 28 -3.77 -8.48 32.52
N THR A 29 -3.83 -9.80 32.75
CA THR A 29 -2.85 -10.77 32.22
C THR A 29 -2.79 -10.77 30.69
N ILE A 30 -3.93 -10.59 30.01
CA ILE A 30 -3.97 -10.53 28.53
C ILE A 30 -3.35 -9.21 28.03
N LYS A 31 -3.52 -8.10 28.78
CA LYS A 31 -2.83 -6.83 28.47
C LYS A 31 -1.33 -6.94 28.70
N GLU A 32 -0.89 -7.68 29.71
CA GLU A 32 0.53 -7.97 29.93
C GLU A 32 1.10 -8.82 28.80
N CYS A 33 0.38 -9.84 28.32
CA CYS A 33 0.79 -10.58 27.12
C CYS A 33 0.94 -9.66 25.91
N LYS A 34 0.00 -8.73 25.67
CA LYS A 34 0.14 -7.71 24.61
C LYS A 34 1.41 -6.88 24.80
N THR A 35 1.72 -6.45 26.03
CA THR A 35 2.93 -5.68 26.33
C THR A 35 4.19 -6.51 26.09
N LEU A 36 4.21 -7.79 26.47
CA LEU A 36 5.33 -8.70 26.23
C LEU A 36 5.51 -8.99 24.73
N PHE A 37 4.41 -9.26 24.01
CA PHE A 37 4.44 -9.44 22.55
C PHE A 37 4.90 -8.18 21.85
N ASN A 38 4.35 -7.02 22.19
CA ASN A 38 4.80 -5.75 21.64
C ASN A 38 6.28 -5.56 21.96
N LYS A 39 6.71 -5.74 23.21
CA LYS A 39 8.11 -5.63 23.61
C LYS A 39 9.00 -6.58 22.83
N TYR A 40 8.58 -7.82 22.56
CA TYR A 40 9.40 -8.83 21.86
C TYR A 40 9.44 -8.58 20.34
N ILE A 41 8.29 -8.25 19.73
CA ILE A 41 8.21 -7.84 18.33
C ILE A 41 9.01 -6.55 18.11
N THR A 42 8.96 -5.61 19.05
CA THR A 42 9.74 -4.37 18.97
C THR A 42 11.21 -4.53 19.36
N ASN A 43 11.56 -5.42 20.31
CA ASN A 43 12.96 -5.72 20.67
C ASN A 43 13.68 -6.55 19.60
N ASN A 44 12.97 -7.38 18.83
CA ASN A 44 13.57 -8.13 17.73
C ASN A 44 13.79 -7.25 16.47
N GLY A 45 13.76 -5.92 16.61
CA GLY A 45 14.12 -4.97 15.55
C GLY A 45 12.96 -4.20 14.92
N VAL A 46 11.74 -4.26 15.47
CA VAL A 46 10.67 -3.34 15.06
C VAL A 46 10.56 -2.23 16.09
N THR A 47 11.60 -1.41 16.17
CA THR A 47 11.48 -0.14 16.88
C THR A 47 10.29 0.64 16.30
N ASN A 48 9.45 1.21 17.17
CA ASN A 48 8.54 2.31 16.80
C ASN A 48 9.30 3.61 16.41
N ASN A 49 10.62 3.53 16.26
CA ASN A 49 11.33 4.26 15.23
C ASN A 49 11.25 3.41 13.98
N HIS A 50 10.28 3.68 13.11
CA HIS A 50 10.24 3.05 11.80
C HIS A 50 11.66 3.16 11.22
N PRO A 51 12.41 2.05 11.04
CA PRO A 51 13.58 2.13 10.20
C PRO A 51 12.98 2.52 8.88
N THR A 52 13.29 3.71 8.38
CA THR A 52 13.43 3.86 6.94
C THR A 52 14.33 2.70 6.55
N LEU A 53 13.69 1.60 6.16
CA LEU A 53 14.25 0.57 5.33
C LEU A 53 14.37 1.25 3.93
N ASN A 54 15.01 2.41 3.89
CA ASN A 54 15.77 2.76 2.72
C ASN A 54 16.79 1.63 2.67
N ALA A 55 16.89 0.94 1.55
CA ALA A 55 18.12 0.25 1.19
C ALA A 55 19.25 1.28 0.93
N THR A 56 19.41 2.22 1.86
CA THR A 56 20.40 3.27 1.89
C THR A 56 20.67 3.55 3.36
N MET A 57 21.78 3.00 3.85
CA MET A 57 22.34 3.31 5.16
C MET A 57 22.37 4.84 5.37
N PRO A 58 22.11 5.36 6.58
CA PRO A 58 22.23 6.79 6.86
C PRO A 58 23.67 7.24 6.54
N GLY A 59 23.83 8.09 5.53
CA GLY A 59 25.12 8.61 5.06
C GLY A 59 25.57 8.14 3.67
N GLN A 60 24.84 7.24 3.01
CA GLN A 60 25.13 6.88 1.62
C GLN A 60 24.28 7.73 0.66
N PRO A 61 24.87 8.38 -0.37
CA PRO A 61 24.07 9.05 -1.38
C PRO A 61 23.20 8.00 -2.08
N SER A 62 21.89 8.20 -2.07
CA SER A 62 20.96 7.37 -2.83
C SER A 62 21.37 7.39 -4.30
N ALA A 63 21.66 6.22 -4.87
CA ALA A 63 22.11 6.14 -6.25
C ALA A 63 21.00 6.63 -7.18
N MET A 64 21.32 7.60 -8.05
CA MET A 64 20.42 8.04 -9.11
C MET A 64 20.46 7.02 -10.26
N TRP A 65 19.29 6.60 -10.70
CA TRP A 65 19.12 5.66 -11.81
C TRP A 65 18.51 6.37 -13.02
N PRO A 66 18.87 5.99 -14.25
CA PRO A 66 18.25 6.53 -15.45
C PRO A 66 16.75 6.27 -15.46
N ILE A 67 15.98 7.22 -16.00
CA ILE A 67 14.52 7.13 -15.99
C ILE A 67 14.02 6.11 -17.02
N PRO A 68 13.17 5.13 -16.61
CA PRO A 68 12.50 4.21 -17.52
C PRO A 68 11.71 4.93 -18.61
N THR A 69 11.68 4.37 -19.83
CA THR A 69 11.12 5.03 -21.03
C THR A 69 9.66 5.47 -20.87
N ASP A 70 8.84 4.66 -20.19
CA ASP A 70 7.44 4.94 -19.92
C ASP A 70 7.23 6.08 -18.91
N LEU A 71 8.19 6.29 -17.99
CA LEU A 71 8.17 7.38 -17.01
C LEU A 71 8.71 8.71 -17.57
N GLN A 72 9.50 8.68 -18.66
CA GLN A 72 10.13 9.89 -19.24
C GLN A 72 9.11 10.95 -19.67
N SER A 73 7.90 10.56 -20.03
CA SER A 73 6.84 11.50 -20.42
C SER A 73 6.29 12.33 -19.25
N LEU A 74 6.51 11.87 -18.01
CA LEU A 74 5.91 12.44 -16.81
C LEU A 74 6.86 13.31 -16.00
N THR A 75 8.15 13.30 -16.33
CA THR A 75 9.18 14.04 -15.58
C THR A 75 10.26 14.58 -16.51
N TYR A 76 10.77 15.77 -16.21
CA TYR A 76 11.84 16.42 -16.97
C TYR A 76 13.24 15.97 -16.52
N HIS A 77 13.32 15.18 -15.44
CA HIS A 77 14.59 14.68 -14.93
C HIS A 77 15.19 13.63 -15.88
N LYS A 78 16.51 13.41 -15.80
CA LYS A 78 17.20 12.35 -16.57
C LYS A 78 17.48 11.11 -15.74
N CYS A 79 17.67 11.31 -14.43
CA CYS A 79 17.86 10.26 -13.46
C CYS A 79 17.07 10.60 -12.19
N LEU A 80 16.58 9.59 -11.49
CA LEU A 80 15.84 9.70 -10.24
C LEU A 80 16.32 8.65 -9.24
N VAL A 81 16.04 8.87 -7.96
CA VAL A 81 16.26 7.86 -6.92
C VAL A 81 15.00 7.01 -6.83
N PHE A 82 15.13 5.71 -7.08
CA PHE A 82 14.01 4.78 -6.96
C PHE A 82 14.03 4.05 -5.61
N HIS A 83 12.85 3.79 -5.08
CA HIS A 83 12.64 3.07 -3.84
C HIS A 83 11.84 1.80 -4.11
N VAL A 84 12.22 0.70 -3.50
CA VAL A 84 11.50 -0.57 -3.62
C VAL A 84 10.14 -0.51 -2.90
N TYR A 85 10.09 0.24 -1.79
CA TYR A 85 8.90 0.48 -0.98
C TYR A 85 9.00 1.83 -0.27
N THR A 86 7.87 2.29 0.25
CA THR A 86 7.79 3.49 1.10
C THR A 86 6.70 3.31 2.16
N HIS A 87 6.85 4.06 3.25
CA HIS A 87 5.85 4.11 4.31
C HIS A 87 5.07 5.41 4.24
N PHE A 88 3.75 5.28 4.34
CA PHE A 88 2.86 6.41 4.48
C PHE A 88 1.85 6.14 5.60
N GLY A 89 2.05 6.81 6.74
CA GLY A 89 1.31 6.49 7.96
C GLY A 89 1.55 5.04 8.39
N ALA A 90 0.48 4.24 8.47
CA ALA A 90 0.55 2.82 8.80
C ALA A 90 0.65 1.89 7.57
N HIS A 91 0.68 2.44 6.36
CA HIS A 91 0.66 1.68 5.12
C HIS A 91 2.07 1.49 4.57
N LEU A 92 2.43 0.22 4.31
CA LEU A 92 3.61 -0.14 3.52
C LEU A 92 3.19 -0.24 2.05
N LEU A 93 3.69 0.68 1.23
CA LEU A 93 3.48 0.69 -0.21
C LEU A 93 4.72 0.10 -0.90
N SER A 94 4.52 -0.72 -1.93
CA SER A 94 5.63 -1.30 -2.71
C SER A 94 5.36 -1.24 -4.19
N GLN A 95 6.42 -1.39 -4.99
CA GLN A 95 6.27 -1.66 -6.42
C GLN A 95 5.65 -3.04 -6.65
N ASP A 96 4.92 -3.20 -7.76
CA ASP A 96 4.36 -4.48 -8.22
C ASP A 96 5.43 -5.58 -8.36
N SER A 97 6.58 -5.20 -8.92
CA SER A 97 7.75 -6.06 -9.11
C SER A 97 8.31 -6.64 -7.81
N THR A 98 8.01 -6.00 -6.67
CA THR A 98 8.47 -6.43 -5.34
C THR A 98 7.39 -7.22 -4.63
N HIS A 99 6.18 -6.68 -4.57
CA HIS A 99 5.07 -7.30 -3.87
C HIS A 99 3.73 -6.79 -4.40
N VAL A 100 3.04 -7.64 -5.15
CA VAL A 100 1.77 -7.32 -5.81
C VAL A 100 0.74 -6.74 -4.83
N GLY A 101 0.46 -7.40 -3.69
CA GLY A 101 -0.60 -6.94 -2.76
C GLY A 101 -0.40 -5.52 -2.23
N ASN A 102 0.80 -5.19 -1.75
CA ASN A 102 1.17 -3.85 -1.28
C ASN A 102 1.30 -2.80 -2.39
N SER A 103 1.27 -3.22 -3.66
CA SER A 103 1.22 -2.31 -4.82
C SER A 103 -0.20 -1.93 -5.24
N LEU A 104 -1.21 -2.71 -4.85
CA LEU A 104 -2.61 -2.48 -5.22
C LEU A 104 -3.24 -1.42 -4.31
N VAL A 105 -3.59 -0.27 -4.88
CA VAL A 105 -4.10 0.88 -4.12
C VAL A 105 -5.32 1.52 -4.77
N MET A 106 -6.22 2.01 -3.93
CA MET A 106 -7.27 2.95 -4.28
C MET A 106 -6.72 4.36 -4.09
N PHE A 107 -6.86 5.24 -5.09
CA PHE A 107 -6.32 6.59 -5.03
C PHE A 107 -7.20 7.60 -5.75
N TYR A 108 -6.99 8.88 -5.43
CA TYR A 108 -7.65 10.00 -6.09
C TYR A 108 -6.82 10.50 -7.26
N SER A 109 -7.31 10.29 -8.48
CA SER A 109 -6.61 10.73 -9.69
C SER A 109 -6.47 12.25 -9.70
N LYS A 110 -5.27 12.74 -10.03
CA LYS A 110 -4.89 14.15 -10.06
C LYS A 110 -5.15 14.90 -8.74
N GLY A 111 -5.31 14.15 -7.64
CA GLY A 111 -5.65 14.68 -6.32
C GLY A 111 -7.09 15.15 -6.17
N ASP A 112 -7.97 14.90 -7.15
CA ASP A 112 -9.37 15.27 -7.06
C ASP A 112 -10.13 14.32 -6.13
N ARG A 113 -10.57 14.84 -4.99
CA ARG A 113 -11.34 14.11 -3.96
C ARG A 113 -12.85 14.19 -4.16
N GLY A 114 -13.32 14.87 -5.21
CA GLY A 114 -14.72 14.90 -5.61
C GLY A 114 -15.23 13.54 -6.12
N PRO A 115 -14.58 12.91 -7.12
CA PRO A 115 -14.97 11.58 -7.62
C PRO A 115 -14.58 10.46 -6.65
N SER A 116 -15.19 9.29 -6.85
CA SER A 116 -14.78 8.08 -6.13
C SER A 116 -13.32 7.72 -6.44
N PRO A 117 -12.55 7.23 -5.45
CA PRO A 117 -11.20 6.76 -5.68
C PRO A 117 -11.21 5.62 -6.70
N ILE A 118 -10.15 5.55 -7.50
CA ILE A 118 -9.97 4.54 -8.54
C ILE A 118 -8.87 3.55 -8.15
N PRO A 119 -8.99 2.27 -8.53
CA PRO A 119 -7.95 1.29 -8.32
C PRO A 119 -6.79 1.47 -9.29
N GLY A 120 -5.59 1.18 -8.80
CA GLY A 120 -4.39 1.08 -9.61
C GLY A 120 -3.29 0.27 -8.94
N CYS A 121 -2.21 0.08 -9.69
CA CYS A 121 -1.05 -0.69 -9.30
C CYS A 121 0.19 0.20 -9.33
N ILE A 122 0.93 0.25 -8.23
CA ILE A 122 2.16 1.04 -8.11
C ILE A 122 3.26 0.36 -8.93
N LYS A 123 3.67 1.01 -10.02
CA LYS A 123 4.78 0.53 -10.86
C LYS A 123 6.12 1.03 -10.35
N TYR A 124 6.20 2.32 -10.02
CA TYR A 124 7.43 2.95 -9.52
C TYR A 124 7.17 3.78 -8.26
N ILE A 125 8.16 3.79 -7.38
CA ILE A 125 8.26 4.70 -6.24
C ILE A 125 9.59 5.40 -6.38
N PHE A 126 9.61 6.71 -6.37
CA PHE A 126 10.83 7.49 -6.56
C PHE A 126 10.80 8.80 -5.80
N GLU A 127 11.98 9.35 -5.53
CA GLU A 127 12.16 10.68 -4.97
C GLU A 127 12.34 11.70 -6.10
N ASP A 128 11.51 12.73 -6.09
CA ASP A 128 11.62 13.89 -6.96
C ASP A 128 11.49 15.17 -6.12
N ASN A 129 12.45 16.09 -6.24
CA ASN A 129 12.51 17.33 -5.46
C ASN A 129 12.32 17.11 -3.94
N SER A 130 12.97 16.08 -3.40
CA SER A 130 12.88 15.65 -1.98
C SER A 130 11.48 15.23 -1.53
N LYS A 131 10.60 14.86 -2.46
CA LYS A 131 9.30 14.28 -2.19
C LYS A 131 9.20 12.89 -2.81
N ILE A 132 8.65 11.95 -2.05
CA ILE A 132 8.33 10.64 -2.61
C ILE A 132 7.07 10.76 -3.47
N GLN A 133 7.16 10.24 -4.69
CA GLN A 133 6.06 10.15 -5.64
C GLN A 133 5.87 8.70 -6.09
N LEU A 134 4.66 8.40 -6.53
CA LEU A 134 4.27 7.11 -7.08
C LEU A 134 3.96 7.28 -8.56
N ALA A 135 4.42 6.36 -9.40
CA ALA A 135 3.87 6.18 -10.74
C ALA A 135 2.94 4.98 -10.71
N ILE A 136 1.65 5.22 -10.93
CA ILE A 136 0.59 4.22 -10.83
C ILE A 136 0.01 3.94 -12.21
N GLN A 137 -0.19 2.65 -12.53
CA GLN A 137 -1.02 2.24 -13.66
C GLN A 137 -2.45 2.03 -13.17
N GLN A 138 -3.41 2.73 -13.75
CA GLN A 138 -4.83 2.59 -13.40
C GLN A 138 -5.37 1.24 -13.86
N GLN A 139 -6.26 0.65 -13.08
CA GLN A 139 -7.00 -0.52 -13.50
C GLN A 139 -8.19 -0.09 -14.37
N LEU A 140 -8.35 -0.72 -15.54
CA LEU A 140 -9.35 -0.29 -16.51
C LEU A 140 -10.78 -0.63 -16.03
N PRO A 141 -11.77 0.22 -16.36
CA PRO A 141 -13.16 -0.13 -16.13
C PRO A 141 -13.56 -1.34 -16.97
N ILE A 142 -14.60 -2.05 -16.53
CA ILE A 142 -15.20 -3.12 -17.31
C ILE A 142 -16.52 -2.63 -17.92
N ASP A 143 -16.82 -3.06 -19.15
CA ASP A 143 -18.04 -2.68 -19.87
C ASP A 143 -19.28 -3.49 -19.44
N THR A 144 -19.15 -4.35 -18.44
CA THR A 144 -20.25 -5.17 -17.91
C THR A 144 -20.85 -4.55 -16.66
N ALA A 145 -22.13 -4.85 -16.43
CA ALA A 145 -22.83 -4.42 -15.22
C ALA A 145 -22.15 -5.00 -13.98
N ASP A 146 -21.85 -4.15 -13.00
CA ASP A 146 -21.23 -4.56 -11.74
C ASP A 146 -22.21 -5.43 -10.93
N PRO A 147 -21.89 -6.70 -10.63
CA PRO A 147 -22.76 -7.55 -9.83
C PRO A 147 -22.90 -7.04 -8.38
N PHE A 148 -21.94 -6.27 -7.89
CA PHE A 148 -21.94 -5.77 -6.51
C PHE A 148 -22.79 -4.52 -6.30
N GLN A 149 -23.28 -3.89 -7.38
CA GLN A 149 -24.08 -2.65 -7.31
C GLN A 149 -25.34 -2.78 -6.42
N HIS A 150 -25.89 -3.99 -6.28
CA HIS A 150 -27.09 -4.26 -5.49
C HIS A 150 -26.82 -4.32 -3.98
N TYR A 151 -25.55 -4.29 -3.56
CA TYR A 151 -25.12 -4.42 -2.17
C TYR A 151 -24.52 -3.10 -1.68
N PRO A 152 -25.33 -2.10 -1.28
CA PRO A 152 -24.84 -0.76 -0.95
C PRO A 152 -23.90 -0.72 0.27
N TYR A 153 -23.92 -1.78 1.10
CA TYR A 153 -23.06 -1.91 2.28
C TYR A 153 -21.80 -2.76 2.04
N PHE A 154 -21.62 -3.28 0.81
CA PHE A 154 -20.44 -4.03 0.42
C PHE A 154 -19.65 -3.21 -0.61
N PRO A 155 -18.55 -2.55 -0.21
CA PRO A 155 -17.80 -1.64 -1.07
C PRO A 155 -16.89 -2.41 -2.03
N ALA A 156 -17.44 -3.38 -2.74
CA ALA A 156 -16.78 -4.07 -3.84
C ALA A 156 -17.29 -3.50 -5.17
N ARG A 157 -16.40 -3.50 -6.15
CA ARG A 157 -16.70 -3.08 -7.50
C ARG A 157 -15.88 -3.90 -8.48
N LEU A 158 -16.49 -4.24 -9.60
CA LEU A 158 -15.82 -4.99 -10.66
C LEU A 158 -14.98 -4.05 -11.52
N TYR A 159 -13.74 -4.47 -11.79
CA TYR A 159 -12.79 -3.80 -12.68
C TYR A 159 -12.18 -4.83 -13.63
N SER A 160 -11.69 -4.37 -14.79
CA SER A 160 -10.89 -5.22 -15.67
C SER A 160 -9.60 -5.64 -14.98
N VAL A 161 -9.06 -6.80 -15.32
CA VAL A 161 -7.71 -7.19 -14.85
C VAL A 161 -6.63 -6.38 -15.58
N GLU A 162 -6.97 -5.80 -16.72
CA GLU A 162 -6.06 -5.00 -17.53
C GLU A 162 -5.73 -3.66 -16.88
N LEU A 163 -4.46 -3.28 -16.99
CA LEU A 163 -3.94 -2.01 -16.54
C LEU A 163 -3.80 -1.06 -17.73
N SER A 164 -4.01 0.22 -17.49
CA SER A 164 -3.69 1.28 -18.44
C SER A 164 -2.21 1.22 -18.84
N SER A 165 -1.94 1.49 -20.12
CA SER A 165 -0.57 1.72 -20.61
C SER A 165 0.05 2.96 -20.00
N ASP A 166 -0.80 3.92 -19.63
CA ASP A 166 -0.38 5.23 -19.18
C ASP A 166 -0.11 5.21 -17.68
N LEU A 167 0.99 5.86 -17.30
CA LEU A 167 1.34 6.09 -15.91
C LEU A 167 0.73 7.41 -15.45
N GLU A 168 0.29 7.43 -14.20
CA GLU A 168 -0.12 8.65 -13.50
C GLU A 168 0.82 8.91 -12.34
N LEU A 169 1.27 10.17 -12.20
CA LEU A 169 1.99 10.61 -11.02
C LEU A 169 1.02 10.90 -9.89
N VAL A 170 1.22 10.17 -8.78
CA VAL A 170 0.33 10.20 -7.62
C VAL A 170 1.16 10.52 -6.38
N GLN A 171 0.68 11.50 -5.60
CA GLN A 171 1.25 11.82 -4.30
C GLN A 171 0.77 10.82 -3.25
N LEU A 172 1.59 10.60 -2.21
CA LEU A 172 1.24 9.66 -1.14
C LEU A 172 -0.10 10.01 -0.48
N GLU A 173 -0.40 11.30 -0.34
CA GLU A 173 -1.62 11.84 0.28
C GLU A 173 -2.89 11.63 -0.55
N TRP A 174 -2.74 11.16 -1.79
CA TRP A 174 -3.86 10.85 -2.69
C TRP A 174 -4.21 9.36 -2.64
N VAL A 175 -3.35 8.54 -2.05
CA VAL A 175 -3.64 7.13 -1.79
C VAL A 175 -4.61 7.03 -0.62
N LEU A 176 -5.74 6.38 -0.84
CA LEU A 176 -6.75 6.15 0.18
C LEU A 176 -6.47 4.88 0.98
N SER A 177 -6.26 3.76 0.29
CA SER A 177 -6.08 2.46 0.93
C SER A 177 -5.50 1.44 -0.05
N HIS A 178 -5.05 0.31 0.47
CA HIS A 178 -4.89 -0.90 -0.34
C HIS A 178 -6.24 -1.48 -0.76
N PHE A 179 -6.25 -2.28 -1.83
CA PHE A 179 -7.37 -3.17 -2.16
C PHE A 179 -6.87 -4.58 -2.42
N ALA A 180 -7.79 -5.55 -2.32
CA ALA A 180 -7.52 -6.94 -2.67
C ALA A 180 -8.12 -7.25 -4.04
N ARG A 181 -7.35 -7.95 -4.88
CA ARG A 181 -7.83 -8.55 -6.14
C ARG A 181 -8.06 -10.05 -5.91
N TRP A 182 -9.15 -10.58 -6.45
CA TRP A 182 -9.46 -12.01 -6.48
C TRP A 182 -9.11 -12.61 -7.83
#